data_AF-A0A645E530-F1
#
_entry.id   AF-A0A645E530-F1
#
_cell.length_a   1.000
_cell.length_b   1.000
_cell.length_c   1.000
_cell.angle_alpha   90.00
_cell.angle_beta   90.00
_cell.angle_gamma   90.00
#
_symmetry.space_group_name_H-M   'P 1'
#
loop_
_entity.id
_entity.type
_entity.pdbx_description
1 polymer ?
#
loop_
_entity_poly.entity_id
_entity_poly.type
_entity_poly.pdbx_seq_one_letter_code
_entity_poly.pdbx_strand_id
1 'polypeptide(L)' 'MIERENKMKPYSDRELTEALQKEGIQISRRTVAKYREGMGIAGASGRKRYE' A
#
# COMPACT_ATOMS: atom_id res chain seq x y z
N MET A 1 -3.01 10.75 1.28
CA MET A 1 -1.89 9.88 1.71
C MET A 1 -1.43 8.92 0.60
N ILE A 2 -2.31 8.42 -0.27
CA ILE A 2 -1.91 7.64 -1.46
C ILE A 2 -1.62 8.52 -2.69
N GLU A 3 -2.24 9.71 -2.79
CA GLU A 3 -1.95 10.67 -3.87
C GLU A 3 -0.57 11.32 -3.76
N ARG A 4 0.09 11.24 -2.59
CA ARG A 4 1.48 11.69 -2.36
C ARG A 4 2.49 10.54 -2.39
N GLU A 5 2.06 9.32 -2.72
CA GLU A 5 2.96 8.18 -2.85
C GLU A 5 3.93 8.42 -4.02
N ASN A 6 5.19 8.04 -3.80
CA ASN A 6 6.18 8.06 -4.87
C ASN A 6 5.81 7.01 -5.93
N LYS A 7 5.32 7.46 -7.08
CA LYS A 7 4.86 6.59 -8.19
C LYS A 7 5.97 5.68 -8.75
N MET A 8 7.25 6.01 -8.54
CA MET A 8 8.37 5.16 -8.93
C MET A 8 8.63 4.02 -7.95
N LYS A 9 8.20 4.18 -6.70
CA LYS A 9 8.36 3.17 -5.65
C LYS A 9 7.07 3.10 -4.81
N PRO A 10 5.97 2.59 -5.40
CA PRO A 10 4.71 2.45 -4.68
C PRO A 10 4.90 1.52 -3.48
N TYR A 11 4.26 1.85 -2.36
CA TYR A 11 4.39 1.06 -1.14
C TYR A 11 3.81 -0.34 -1.37
N SER A 12 4.63 -1.35 -1.08
CA SER A 12 4.16 -2.71 -0.99
C SER A 12 3.16 -2.85 0.17
N ASP A 13 2.23 -3.79 0.08
CA ASP A 13 1.28 -4.05 1.17
C ASP A 13 2.01 -4.38 2.47
N ARG A 14 3.21 -4.96 2.36
CA ARG A 14 4.09 -5.22 3.50
C ARG A 14 4.60 -3.93 4.13
N GLU A 15 5.11 -2.99 3.33
CA GLU A 15 5.59 -1.69 3.82
C GLU A 15 4.45 -0.88 4.45
N LEU A 16 3.25 -0.93 3.85
CA LEU A 16 2.07 -0.29 4.42
C LEU A 16 1.68 -0.93 5.76
N THR A 17 1.74 -2.25 5.85
CA THR A 17 1.44 -2.99 7.09
C THR A 17 2.45 -2.62 8.19
N GLU A 18 3.74 -2.58 7.87
CA GLU A 18 4.80 -2.20 8.81
C GLU A 18 4.67 -0.75 9.27
N ALA A 19 4.33 0.18 8.36
CA ALA A 19 4.07 1.58 8.70
C ALA A 19 2.86 1.73 9.65
N LEU A 20 1.75 1.05 9.34
CA LEU A 20 0.55 1.06 10.18
C LEU A 20 0.80 0.44 11.55
N GLN A 21 1.57 -0.65 11.62
CA GLN A 21 1.97 -1.23 12.90
C GLN A 21 2.84 -0.29 13.74
N LYS A 22 3.72 0.50 13.11
CA LYS A 22 4.51 1.54 13.82
C LYS A 22 3.64 2.66 14.38
N GLU A 23 2.50 2.97 13.74
CA GLU A 23 1.50 3.90 14.25
C GLU A 23 0.56 3.27 15.31
N GLY A 24 0.77 1.99 15.65
CA GLY A 24 -0.03 1.25 16.64
C GLY A 24 -1.25 0.54 16.05
N ILE A 25 -1.42 0.55 14.72
CA ILE A 25 -2.52 -0.10 14.02
C ILE A 25 -2.10 -1.53 13.63
N GLN A 26 -2.54 -2.52 14.40
CA GLN A 26 -2.34 -3.93 14.06
C GLN A 26 -3.31 -4.37 12.96
N ILE A 27 -2.84 -4.27 11.72
CA ILE A 27 -3.55 -4.73 10.53
C ILE A 27 -2.76 -5.83 9.82
N SER A 28 -3.46 -6.77 9.18
CA SER A 28 -2.82 -7.81 8.36
C SER A 28 -2.60 -7.32 6.93
N ARG A 29 -1.58 -7.87 6.25
CA ARG A 29 -1.33 -7.62 4.82
C ARG A 29 -2.56 -7.89 3.95
N ARG A 30 -3.35 -8.93 4.27
CA ARG A 30 -4.58 -9.28 3.54
C ARG A 30 -5.66 -8.22 3.73
N THR A 31 -5.75 -7.65 4.93
CA THR A 31 -6.69 -6.57 5.23
C THR A 31 -6.31 -5.31 4.45
N VAL A 32 -5.02 -4.95 4.43
CA VAL A 32 -4.50 -3.85 3.59
C VAL A 32 -4.84 -4.06 2.11
N ALA A 33 -4.65 -5.27 1.58
CA ALA A 33 -5.01 -5.60 0.21
C ALA A 33 -6.51 -5.41 -0.06
N LYS A 34 -7.39 -5.89 0.84
CA LYS A 34 -8.84 -5.67 0.75
C LYS A 34 -9.21 -4.19 0.73
N TYR A 35 -8.61 -3.37 1.60
CA TYR A 35 -8.85 -1.93 1.61
C TYR A 35 -8.37 -1.26 0.32
N ARG A 36 -7.21 -1.69 -0.21
CA ARG A 36 -6.70 -1.22 -1.51
C ARG A 36 -7.66 -1.56 -2.66
N GLU A 37 -8.14 -2.80 -2.72
CA GLU A 37 -9.10 -3.25 -3.73
C GLU A 37 -10.41 -2.48 -3.63
N GLY A 38 -10.95 -2.28 -2.42
CA GLY A 38 -12.17 -1.50 -2.20
C GLY A 38 -12.04 -0.03 -2.59
N MET A 39 -10.84 0.53 -2.52
CA MET A 39 -10.52 1.89 -2.99
C MET A 39 -10.11 1.93 -4.49
N GLY A 40 -10.14 0.79 -5.19
CA GLY A 40 -9.78 0.71 -6.62
C GLY A 40 -8.29 0.86 -6.91
N ILE A 41 -7.43 0.68 -5.91
CA ILE A 41 -6.01 1.01 -6.01
C ILE A 41 -5.18 -0.27 -6.15
N ALA A 42 -4.70 -0.54 -7.37
CA ALA A 42 -3.93 -1.73 -7.72
C ALA A 42 -2.72 -1.97 -6.77
N GLY A 43 -2.24 -3.22 -6.68
CA GLY A 43 -1.05 -3.58 -5.90
C GLY A 43 0.22 -2.81 -6.31
N ALA A 44 1.27 -2.84 -5.49
CA ALA A 44 2.52 -2.11 -5.79
C ALA A 44 3.10 -2.49 -7.15
N SER A 45 3.01 -3.76 -7.52
CA SER A 45 3.42 -4.26 -8.84
C SER A 45 2.61 -3.67 -10.00
N GLY A 46 1.33 -3.35 -9.80
CA GLY A 46 0.47 -2.75 -10.83
C GLY A 46 0.61 -1.23 -10.95
N ARG A 47 1.23 -0.58 -9.96
CA ARG A 47 1.49 0.87 -9.94
C ARG A 47 2.93 1.26 -10.27
N LYS A 48 3.85 0.29 -10.29
CA LYS A 48 5.27 0.55 -10.54
C LYS A 48 5.46 0.96 -11.99
N ARG A 49 5.72 2.24 -12.24
CA ARG A 49 6.08 2.75 -13.56
C ARG A 49 7.55 2.41 -13.82
N TYR A 50 7.82 1.67 -14.89
CA TYR A 50 9.16 1.49 -15.44
C TYR A 50 9.31 2.57 -16.52
N GLU A 51 9.80 3.75 -16.15
CA GLU A 51 10.36 4.71 -17.12
C GLU A 51 11.88 4.54 -17.19
#